data_AF-U9UJ64-F1
#
_entry.id   AF-U9UJ64-F1
#
_cell.length_a   1.000
_cell.length_b   1.000
_cell.length_c   1.000
_cell.angle_alpha   90.00
_cell.angle_beta   90.00
_cell.angle_gamma   90.00
#
_symmetry.space_group_name_H-M   'P 1'
#
loop_
_entity.id
_entity.type
_entity.pdbx_description
1 polymer ?
#
loop_
_entity_poly.entity_id
_entity_poly.type
_entity_poly.pdbx_seq_one_letter_code
_entity_poly.pdbx_strand_id
1 'polypeptide(L)'
;MSTQFFSNLSRNYIEILEDSEYYDVTIEVGEDPNVKIFRAHMNILCHRSPYLRRALISNNKKNNNDGVLSHTKLPNILPEIFQIVLKYIYGGILSLDEENTSDILKMLVAADELILHELVDYLQTYLIENKADWLEKHFELIHRTSFQSNNLLELQKFCTEFMAKSPDKSFESLDFTSLPEKSLVSLLKRDDLRMKEIEVWEHVLKWGLAQNPTVTPDPVTWTDDEFKTMENSLQYCLPLIRFYSLSSKDFLGKVRPYKKLLKHQLYEDLLGYYLDFESEPSNNFLPPRNGKFDSKIVNLNIISLVSKWIDKIDAS
;
A
#
# COMPACT_ATOMS: atom_id res chain seq x y z
N MET A 1 -33.91 -15.98 -28.54
CA MET A 1 -33.58 -14.61 -28.08
C MET A 1 -34.23 -14.41 -26.73
N SER A 2 -33.46 -13.98 -25.73
CA SER A 2 -33.99 -13.58 -24.43
C SER A 2 -34.04 -12.05 -24.36
N THR A 3 -35.19 -11.49 -23.98
CA THR A 3 -35.33 -10.07 -23.67
C THR A 3 -35.14 -9.89 -22.17
N GLN A 4 -34.30 -8.95 -21.76
CA GLN A 4 -33.95 -8.72 -20.36
C GLN A 4 -34.68 -7.48 -19.83
N PHE A 5 -35.32 -7.60 -18.65
CA PHE A 5 -36.08 -6.53 -17.99
C PHE A 5 -35.49 -6.16 -16.62
N PHE A 6 -34.15 -6.12 -16.52
CA PHE A 6 -33.47 -5.99 -15.24
C PHE A 6 -33.64 -4.63 -14.55
N SER A 7 -33.81 -3.54 -15.32
CA SER A 7 -33.94 -2.19 -14.73
C SER A 7 -35.20 -2.05 -13.86
N ASN A 8 -36.34 -2.59 -14.32
CA ASN A 8 -37.57 -2.55 -13.52
C ASN A 8 -37.46 -3.49 -12.32
N LEU A 9 -36.92 -4.70 -12.50
CA LEU A 9 -36.69 -5.64 -11.40
C LEU A 9 -35.79 -5.03 -10.30
N SER A 10 -34.70 -4.37 -10.70
CA SER A 10 -33.79 -3.64 -9.81
C SER A 10 -34.52 -2.55 -9.03
N ARG A 11 -35.35 -1.74 -9.70
CA ARG A 11 -36.17 -0.70 -9.05
C ARG A 11 -37.13 -1.31 -8.03
N ASN A 12 -37.81 -2.41 -8.37
CA ASN A 12 -38.72 -3.07 -7.44
C ASN A 12 -38.01 -3.59 -6.18
N TYR A 13 -36.76 -4.06 -6.29
CA TYR A 13 -35.98 -4.41 -5.09
C TYR A 13 -35.61 -3.19 -4.24
N ILE A 14 -35.31 -2.04 -4.84
CA ILE A 14 -35.08 -0.80 -4.09
C ILE A 14 -36.36 -0.34 -3.40
N GLU A 15 -37.52 -0.43 -4.05
CA GLU A 15 -38.82 -0.11 -3.46
C GLU A 15 -39.09 -0.96 -2.20
N ILE A 16 -38.79 -2.27 -2.25
CA ILE A 16 -38.87 -3.20 -1.10
C ILE A 16 -37.91 -2.81 0.04
N LEU A 17 -36.79 -2.15 -0.27
CA LEU A 17 -35.90 -1.64 0.78
C LEU A 17 -36.48 -0.39 1.46
N GLU A 18 -37.23 0.43 0.72
CA GLU A 18 -37.75 1.73 1.18
C GLU A 18 -39.07 1.59 1.94
N ASP A 19 -39.94 0.65 1.56
CA ASP A 19 -41.23 0.40 2.23
C ASP A 19 -41.07 -0.15 3.66
N SER A 20 -39.90 -0.74 3.97
CA SER A 20 -39.60 -1.37 5.27
C SER A 20 -40.59 -2.45 5.68
N GLU A 21 -41.24 -3.11 4.71
CA GLU A 21 -42.14 -4.24 4.93
C GLU A 21 -41.36 -5.57 4.84
N TYR A 22 -41.92 -6.64 5.41
CA TYR A 22 -41.41 -8.03 5.30
C TYR A 22 -39.93 -8.29 5.68
N TYR A 23 -39.28 -7.33 6.34
CA TYR A 23 -37.91 -7.47 6.81
C TYR A 23 -37.79 -8.60 7.85
N ASP A 24 -36.74 -9.40 7.71
CA ASP A 24 -36.41 -10.54 8.57
C ASP A 24 -35.05 -10.35 9.29
N VAL A 25 -34.44 -9.17 9.12
CA VAL A 25 -33.19 -8.78 9.76
C VAL A 25 -33.13 -7.27 10.06
N THR A 26 -32.47 -6.93 11.17
CA THR A 26 -31.98 -5.58 11.47
C THR A 26 -30.46 -5.52 11.46
N ILE A 27 -29.92 -4.41 10.97
CA ILE A 27 -28.48 -4.14 10.96
C ILE A 27 -28.25 -2.81 11.67
N GLU A 28 -27.52 -2.85 12.78
CA GLU A 28 -27.05 -1.67 13.49
C GLU A 28 -25.71 -1.23 12.88
N VAL A 29 -25.64 0.01 12.41
CA VAL A 29 -24.49 0.53 11.66
C VAL A 29 -23.98 1.80 12.32
N GLY A 30 -22.66 1.94 12.39
CA GLY A 30 -21.98 3.05 13.05
C GLY A 30 -21.67 2.77 14.52
N GLU A 31 -21.04 3.75 15.16
CA GLU A 31 -20.67 3.73 16.57
C GLU A 31 -21.27 4.96 17.29
N ASP A 32 -21.59 4.83 18.58
CA ASP A 32 -22.21 5.89 19.36
C ASP A 32 -21.40 7.20 19.29
N PRO A 33 -22.03 8.36 19.07
CA PRO A 33 -23.49 8.60 19.05
C PRO A 33 -24.16 8.44 17.67
N ASN A 34 -23.41 8.08 16.61
CA ASN A 34 -23.88 8.08 15.22
C ASN A 34 -24.29 6.69 14.76
N VAL A 35 -25.24 6.07 15.47
CA VAL A 35 -25.76 4.73 15.15
C VAL A 35 -27.10 4.83 14.43
N LYS A 36 -27.28 4.02 13.39
CA LYS A 36 -28.56 3.87 12.69
C LYS A 36 -28.91 2.40 12.52
N ILE A 37 -30.20 2.08 12.70
CA ILE A 37 -30.73 0.73 12.49
C ILE A 37 -31.38 0.66 11.11
N PHE A 38 -30.93 -0.31 10.31
CA PHE A 38 -31.46 -0.62 8.99
C PHE A 38 -32.31 -1.88 9.06
N ARG A 39 -33.47 -1.86 8.41
CA ARG A 39 -34.33 -3.02 8.20
C ARG A 39 -34.04 -3.57 6.80
N ALA A 40 -33.83 -4.87 6.69
CA ALA A 40 -33.43 -5.49 5.43
C ALA A 40 -33.91 -6.94 5.34
N HIS A 41 -33.50 -7.59 4.24
CA HIS A 41 -33.99 -8.90 3.83
C HIS A 41 -32.82 -9.88 3.68
N MET A 42 -32.79 -10.93 4.50
CA MET A 42 -31.69 -11.88 4.58
C MET A 42 -31.41 -12.56 3.25
N ASN A 43 -32.47 -12.92 2.51
CA ASN A 43 -32.34 -13.58 1.22
C ASN A 43 -31.52 -12.73 0.22
N ILE A 44 -31.72 -11.42 0.15
CA ILE A 44 -30.97 -10.52 -0.73
C ILE A 44 -29.54 -10.35 -0.21
N LEU A 45 -29.40 -9.98 1.07
CA LEU A 45 -28.09 -9.71 1.68
C LEU A 45 -27.14 -10.90 1.60
N CYS A 46 -27.62 -12.11 1.91
CA CYS A 46 -26.80 -13.31 1.91
C CYS A 46 -26.32 -13.69 0.50
N HIS A 47 -27.09 -13.40 -0.55
CA HIS A 47 -26.67 -13.70 -1.93
C HIS A 47 -25.72 -12.67 -2.51
N ARG A 48 -25.75 -11.43 -2.01
CA ARG A 48 -24.91 -10.35 -2.52
C ARG A 48 -23.62 -10.14 -1.71
N SER A 49 -23.62 -10.46 -0.41
CA SER A 49 -22.47 -10.29 0.48
C SER A 49 -22.11 -11.60 1.19
N PRO A 50 -20.95 -12.21 0.89
CA PRO A 50 -20.42 -13.35 1.63
C PRO A 50 -20.20 -13.06 3.12
N TYR A 51 -19.81 -11.82 3.46
CA TYR A 51 -19.67 -11.39 4.86
C TYR A 51 -21.02 -11.45 5.58
N LEU A 52 -22.04 -10.77 5.05
CA LEU A 52 -23.36 -10.71 5.67
C LEU A 52 -23.99 -12.10 5.75
N ARG A 53 -23.79 -12.95 4.72
CA ARG A 53 -24.19 -14.36 4.78
C ARG A 53 -23.64 -15.07 6.02
N ARG A 54 -22.33 -14.96 6.27
CA ARG A 54 -21.69 -15.60 7.42
C ARG A 54 -22.15 -14.99 8.74
N ALA A 55 -22.22 -13.67 8.83
CA ALA A 55 -22.66 -12.95 10.02
C ALA A 55 -24.10 -13.35 10.42
N LEU A 56 -25.02 -13.33 9.47
CA LEU A 56 -26.45 -13.58 9.70
C LEU A 56 -26.76 -15.05 9.98
N ILE A 57 -26.15 -16.00 9.25
CA ILE A 57 -26.34 -17.44 9.53
C ILE A 57 -25.82 -17.80 10.93
N SER A 58 -24.71 -17.20 11.36
CA SER A 58 -24.14 -17.46 12.68
C SER A 58 -25.04 -16.96 13.82
N ASN A 59 -25.70 -15.82 13.62
CA ASN A 59 -26.63 -15.27 14.62
C ASN A 59 -27.96 -16.04 14.65
N ASN A 60 -28.48 -16.49 13.51
CA ASN A 60 -29.72 -17.28 13.49
C ASN A 60 -29.59 -18.61 14.22
N LYS A 61 -28.43 -19.29 14.11
CA LYS A 61 -28.19 -20.53 14.85
C LYS A 61 -28.22 -20.33 16.38
N LYS A 62 -27.89 -19.13 16.87
CA LYS A 62 -27.93 -18.80 18.32
C LYS A 62 -29.35 -18.45 18.79
N ASN A 63 -30.17 -17.89 17.91
CA ASN A 63 -31.49 -17.32 18.26
C ASN A 63 -32.68 -18.28 18.03
N ASN A 64 -32.44 -19.52 17.59
CA ASN A 64 -33.47 -20.53 17.28
C ASN A 64 -34.42 -20.90 18.44
N ASN A 65 -34.31 -20.29 19.61
CA ASN A 65 -35.15 -20.58 20.77
C ASN A 65 -36.24 -19.52 21.07
N ASP A 66 -36.12 -18.27 20.61
CA ASP A 66 -36.92 -17.16 21.19
C ASP A 66 -37.71 -16.28 20.20
N GLY A 67 -37.77 -16.61 18.90
CA GLY A 67 -38.52 -15.80 17.91
C GLY A 67 -37.96 -14.38 17.70
N VAL A 68 -36.74 -14.12 18.16
CA VAL A 68 -36.04 -12.84 18.05
C VAL A 68 -35.52 -12.66 16.63
N LEU A 69 -35.85 -11.52 16.03
CA LEU A 69 -35.38 -11.10 14.70
C LEU A 69 -33.84 -11.16 14.60
N SER A 70 -33.33 -11.60 13.46
CA SER A 70 -31.90 -11.62 13.15
C SER A 70 -31.30 -10.21 13.31
N HIS A 71 -30.18 -10.09 14.01
CA HIS A 71 -29.54 -8.80 14.28
C HIS A 71 -28.02 -8.89 14.04
N THR A 72 -27.43 -7.88 13.40
CA THR A 72 -25.98 -7.78 13.13
C THR A 72 -25.51 -6.34 13.35
N LYS A 73 -24.25 -6.17 13.77
CA LYS A 73 -23.62 -4.86 13.96
C LYS A 73 -22.49 -4.63 12.95
N LEU A 74 -22.38 -3.42 12.43
CA LEU A 74 -21.32 -2.94 11.53
C LEU A 74 -20.76 -1.60 12.05
N PRO A 75 -19.93 -1.62 13.12
CA PRO A 75 -19.51 -0.40 13.79
C PRO A 75 -18.54 0.46 12.97
N ASN A 76 -17.77 -0.16 12.06
CA ASN A 76 -16.73 0.52 11.28
C ASN A 76 -17.26 1.24 10.03
N ILE A 77 -18.56 1.13 9.75
CA ILE A 77 -19.18 1.72 8.55
C ILE A 77 -20.09 2.86 8.99
N LEU A 78 -19.98 4.02 8.32
CA LEU A 78 -20.88 5.14 8.57
C LEU A 78 -22.30 4.83 8.04
N PRO A 79 -23.36 5.21 8.76
CA PRO A 79 -24.75 5.00 8.32
C PRO A 79 -25.04 5.50 6.90
N GLU A 80 -24.54 6.68 6.53
CA GLU A 80 -24.78 7.31 5.23
C GLU A 80 -24.12 6.50 4.11
N ILE A 81 -22.89 6.02 4.33
CA ILE A 81 -22.16 5.17 3.40
C ILE A 81 -22.86 3.82 3.25
N PHE A 82 -23.28 3.21 4.37
CA PHE A 82 -24.00 1.95 4.33
C PHE A 82 -25.33 2.07 3.59
N GLN A 83 -26.05 3.19 3.71
CA GLN A 83 -27.27 3.43 2.96
C GLN A 83 -27.04 3.33 1.44
N ILE A 84 -25.94 3.89 0.93
CA ILE A 84 -25.56 3.83 -0.49
C ILE A 84 -25.19 2.39 -0.88
N VAL A 85 -24.33 1.74 -0.09
CA VAL A 85 -23.93 0.34 -0.34
C VAL A 85 -25.13 -0.61 -0.29
N LEU A 86 -26.09 -0.37 0.60
CA LEU A 86 -27.31 -1.16 0.72
C LEU A 86 -28.19 -1.00 -0.53
N LYS A 87 -28.35 0.22 -1.05
CA LYS A 87 -29.04 0.43 -2.35
C LYS A 87 -28.33 -0.30 -3.49
N TYR A 88 -27.00 -0.31 -3.52
CA TYR A 88 -26.22 -1.11 -4.47
C TYR A 88 -26.47 -2.63 -4.29
N ILE A 89 -26.53 -3.13 -3.06
CA ILE A 89 -26.80 -4.54 -2.78
C ILE A 89 -28.16 -4.95 -3.37
N TYR A 90 -29.19 -4.13 -3.22
CA TYR A 90 -30.55 -4.41 -3.68
C TYR A 90 -30.73 -4.20 -5.18
N GLY A 91 -30.34 -3.04 -5.69
CA GLY A 91 -30.61 -2.65 -7.07
C GLY A 91 -29.45 -2.84 -8.04
N GLY A 92 -28.22 -3.03 -7.56
CA GLY A 92 -27.03 -2.96 -8.41
C GLY A 92 -26.79 -1.56 -8.98
N ILE A 93 -27.35 -0.52 -8.36
CA ILE A 93 -27.23 0.87 -8.78
C ILE A 93 -26.28 1.59 -7.83
N LEU A 94 -25.35 2.33 -8.41
CA LEU A 94 -24.41 3.19 -7.70
C LEU A 94 -24.41 4.56 -8.37
N SER A 95 -24.57 5.62 -7.57
CA SER A 95 -24.41 7.00 -8.03
C SER A 95 -23.27 7.63 -7.26
N LEU A 96 -22.31 8.21 -7.98
CA LEU A 96 -21.13 8.87 -7.42
C LEU A 96 -21.10 10.37 -7.73
N ASP A 97 -22.09 10.89 -8.46
CA ASP A 97 -22.07 12.24 -9.02
C ASP A 97 -22.12 13.33 -7.93
N GLU A 98 -22.79 13.04 -6.81
CA GLU A 98 -22.95 13.96 -5.67
C GLU A 98 -21.95 13.66 -4.53
N GLU A 99 -21.18 12.58 -4.63
CA GLU A 99 -20.31 12.10 -3.56
C GLU A 99 -18.92 12.74 -3.64
N ASN A 100 -18.42 13.21 -2.50
CA ASN A 100 -17.03 13.67 -2.43
C ASN A 100 -16.08 12.46 -2.44
N THR A 101 -14.84 12.67 -2.90
CA THR A 101 -13.86 11.57 -3.04
C THR A 101 -13.57 10.84 -1.72
N SER A 102 -13.65 11.53 -0.58
CA SER A 102 -13.46 10.90 0.73
C SER A 102 -14.56 9.89 1.03
N ASP A 103 -15.80 10.19 0.67
CA ASP A 103 -16.94 9.29 0.89
C ASP A 103 -16.92 8.12 -0.09
N ILE A 104 -16.44 8.33 -1.33
CA ILE A 104 -16.16 7.24 -2.28
C ILE A 104 -15.08 6.30 -1.71
N LEU A 105 -14.03 6.82 -1.08
CA LEU A 105 -13.02 5.99 -0.43
C LEU A 105 -13.61 5.20 0.76
N LYS A 106 -14.44 5.82 1.61
CA LYS A 106 -15.12 5.13 2.71
C LYS A 106 -16.07 4.05 2.18
N MET A 107 -16.73 4.29 1.05
CA MET A 107 -17.57 3.32 0.37
C MET A 107 -16.76 2.13 -0.14
N LEU A 108 -15.55 2.35 -0.67
CA LEU A 108 -14.63 1.28 -1.04
C LEU A 108 -14.25 0.42 0.17
N VAL A 109 -13.92 1.05 1.30
CA VAL A 109 -13.60 0.34 2.56
C VAL A 109 -14.80 -0.48 3.04
N ALA A 110 -16.01 0.09 3.03
CA ALA A 110 -17.23 -0.62 3.39
C ALA A 110 -17.51 -1.80 2.44
N ALA A 111 -17.29 -1.61 1.13
CA ALA A 111 -17.46 -2.66 0.13
C ALA A 111 -16.48 -3.82 0.35
N ASP A 112 -15.24 -3.51 0.71
CA ASP A 112 -14.23 -4.51 1.06
C ASP A 112 -14.58 -5.29 2.33
N GLU A 113 -14.97 -4.60 3.41
CA GLU A 113 -15.43 -5.24 4.66
C GLU A 113 -16.61 -6.19 4.41
N LEU A 114 -17.54 -5.78 3.55
CA LEU A 114 -18.71 -6.56 3.17
C LEU A 114 -18.44 -7.60 2.07
N ILE A 115 -17.20 -7.67 1.55
CA ILE A 115 -16.74 -8.62 0.52
C ILE A 115 -17.60 -8.49 -0.77
N LEU A 116 -17.80 -7.25 -1.22
CA LEU A 116 -18.51 -6.90 -2.44
C LEU A 116 -17.51 -6.72 -3.60
N HIS A 117 -16.90 -7.80 -4.08
CA HIS A 117 -15.79 -7.77 -5.04
C HIS A 117 -16.07 -6.91 -6.29
N GLU A 118 -17.25 -7.05 -6.91
CA GLU A 118 -17.65 -6.25 -8.08
C GLU A 118 -17.60 -4.73 -7.79
N LEU A 119 -18.08 -4.31 -6.61
CA LEU A 119 -18.07 -2.92 -6.19
C LEU A 119 -16.65 -2.45 -5.86
N VAL A 120 -15.85 -3.29 -5.21
CA VAL A 120 -14.44 -3.01 -4.87
C VAL A 120 -13.62 -2.76 -6.14
N ASP A 121 -13.74 -3.61 -7.15
CA ASP A 121 -13.01 -3.48 -8.41
C ASP A 121 -13.41 -2.20 -9.15
N TYR A 122 -14.72 -1.91 -9.21
CA TYR A 122 -15.26 -0.70 -9.82
C TYR A 122 -14.75 0.57 -9.13
N LEU A 123 -14.86 0.64 -7.80
CA LEU A 123 -14.51 1.83 -7.03
C LEU A 123 -13.00 2.12 -7.07
N GLN A 124 -12.15 1.09 -7.03
CA GLN A 124 -10.70 1.28 -7.21
C GLN A 124 -10.38 1.89 -8.57
N THR A 125 -10.94 1.31 -9.63
CA THR A 125 -10.76 1.79 -11.01
C THR A 125 -11.25 3.24 -11.14
N TYR A 126 -12.45 3.53 -10.65
CA TYR A 126 -13.03 4.87 -10.68
C TYR A 126 -12.15 5.90 -9.97
N LEU A 127 -11.67 5.61 -8.76
CA LEU A 127 -10.81 6.51 -7.98
C LEU A 127 -9.49 6.79 -8.72
N ILE A 128 -8.86 5.77 -9.28
CA ILE A 128 -7.58 5.90 -9.99
C ILE A 128 -7.75 6.70 -11.28
N GLU A 129 -8.79 6.40 -12.07
CA GLU A 129 -8.98 7.04 -13.39
C GLU A 129 -9.52 8.47 -13.29
N ASN A 130 -10.38 8.76 -12.31
CA ASN A 130 -11.12 10.02 -12.25
C ASN A 130 -10.67 10.95 -11.11
N LYS A 131 -9.99 10.42 -10.09
CA LYS A 131 -9.65 11.16 -8.85
C LYS A 131 -8.16 11.07 -8.50
N ALA A 132 -7.29 10.73 -9.45
CA ALA A 132 -5.85 10.60 -9.25
C ALA A 132 -5.23 11.78 -8.49
N ASP A 133 -5.48 13.03 -8.91
CA ASP A 133 -4.96 14.23 -8.24
C ASP A 133 -5.33 14.32 -6.76
N TRP A 134 -6.53 13.86 -6.39
CA TRP A 134 -6.96 13.83 -5.01
C TRP A 134 -6.25 12.71 -4.24
N LEU A 135 -6.07 11.53 -4.86
CA LEU A 135 -5.33 10.41 -4.27
C LEU A 135 -3.87 10.79 -3.99
N GLU A 136 -3.20 11.49 -4.93
CA GLU A 136 -1.82 11.96 -4.74
C GLU A 136 -1.71 12.98 -3.60
N LYS A 137 -2.68 13.90 -3.48
CA LYS A 137 -2.71 14.88 -2.38
C LYS A 137 -2.97 14.26 -1.00
N HIS A 138 -3.66 13.13 -0.97
CA HIS A 138 -3.99 12.40 0.26
C HIS A 138 -3.25 11.07 0.35
N PHE A 139 -2.02 11.03 -0.18
CA PHE A 139 -1.27 9.79 -0.39
C PHE A 139 -1.12 8.94 0.88
N GLU A 140 -0.80 9.55 2.03
CA GLU A 140 -0.68 8.83 3.31
C GLU A 140 -1.95 8.02 3.63
N LEU A 141 -3.11 8.67 3.52
CA LEU A 141 -4.41 8.04 3.76
C LEU A 141 -4.64 6.88 2.80
N ILE A 142 -4.42 7.10 1.50
CA ILE A 142 -4.62 6.07 0.47
C ILE A 142 -3.70 4.87 0.68
N HIS A 143 -2.41 5.13 0.93
CA HIS A 143 -1.44 4.09 1.21
C HIS A 143 -1.86 3.28 2.44
N ARG A 144 -2.18 3.93 3.56
CA ARG A 144 -2.63 3.22 4.77
C ARG A 144 -3.87 2.37 4.50
N THR A 145 -4.87 2.93 3.83
CA THR A 145 -6.11 2.22 3.48
C THR A 145 -5.84 1.04 2.55
N SER A 146 -5.04 1.22 1.49
CA SER A 146 -4.78 0.16 0.51
C SER A 146 -4.04 -1.04 1.11
N PHE A 147 -3.13 -0.80 2.05
CA PHE A 147 -2.32 -1.85 2.68
C PHE A 147 -2.97 -2.49 3.92
N GLN A 148 -4.12 -1.99 4.39
CA GLN A 148 -4.91 -2.64 5.43
C GLN A 148 -5.64 -3.90 4.93
N SER A 149 -5.86 -4.02 3.62
CA SER A 149 -6.58 -5.12 3.01
C SER A 149 -5.85 -5.71 1.81
N ASN A 150 -5.87 -7.03 1.68
CA ASN A 150 -5.28 -7.73 0.54
C ASN A 150 -6.14 -7.67 -0.73
N ASN A 151 -7.36 -7.13 -0.65
CA ASN A 151 -8.27 -7.03 -1.80
C ASN A 151 -8.11 -5.73 -2.59
N LEU A 152 -7.39 -4.74 -2.05
CA LEU A 152 -7.23 -3.41 -2.65
C LEU A 152 -5.98 -3.31 -3.54
N LEU A 153 -5.79 -4.31 -4.42
CA LEU A 153 -4.56 -4.49 -5.19
C LEU A 153 -4.27 -3.35 -6.18
N GLU A 154 -5.30 -2.77 -6.81
CA GLU A 154 -5.11 -1.68 -7.76
C GLU A 154 -4.68 -0.38 -7.06
N LEU A 155 -5.24 -0.09 -5.87
CA LEU A 155 -4.76 1.03 -5.05
C LEU A 155 -3.34 0.80 -4.51
N GLN A 156 -3.01 -0.43 -4.10
CA GLN A 156 -1.63 -0.77 -3.70
C GLN A 156 -0.64 -0.56 -4.85
N LYS A 157 -1.02 -0.97 -6.07
CA LYS A 157 -0.22 -0.77 -7.28
C LYS A 157 -0.07 0.72 -7.58
N PHE A 158 -1.16 1.48 -7.56
CA PHE A 158 -1.13 2.94 -7.69
C PHE A 158 -0.14 3.57 -6.70
N CYS A 159 -0.24 3.18 -5.41
CA CYS A 159 0.65 3.73 -4.39
C CYS A 159 2.11 3.40 -4.65
N THR A 160 2.39 2.14 -4.98
CA THR A 160 3.77 1.69 -5.24
C THR A 160 4.35 2.38 -6.48
N GLU A 161 3.55 2.60 -7.52
CA GLU A 161 3.98 3.35 -8.70
C GLU A 161 4.19 4.83 -8.41
N PHE A 162 3.34 5.45 -7.60
CA PHE A 162 3.48 6.85 -7.21
C PHE A 162 4.78 7.07 -6.41
N MET A 163 5.06 6.21 -5.42
CA MET A 163 6.31 6.24 -4.65
C MET A 163 7.55 6.05 -5.52
N ALA A 164 7.48 5.17 -6.53
CA ALA A 164 8.62 4.96 -7.43
C ALA A 164 8.85 6.16 -8.37
N LYS A 165 7.78 6.76 -8.89
CA LYS A 165 7.85 7.86 -9.86
C LYS A 165 8.13 9.23 -9.22
N SER A 166 7.66 9.44 -7.99
CA SER A 166 7.75 10.71 -7.27
C SER A 166 8.07 10.50 -5.77
N PRO A 167 9.21 9.86 -5.44
CA PRO A 167 9.53 9.50 -4.07
C PRO A 167 9.58 10.70 -3.12
N ASP A 168 10.13 11.84 -3.56
CA ASP A 168 10.20 13.07 -2.75
C ASP A 168 8.82 13.51 -2.26
N LYS A 169 7.83 13.57 -3.16
CA LYS A 169 6.45 13.92 -2.84
C LYS A 169 5.80 12.89 -1.92
N SER A 170 6.05 11.61 -2.16
CA SER A 170 5.51 10.55 -1.32
C SER A 170 6.05 10.64 0.10
N PHE A 171 7.36 10.88 0.27
CA PHE A 171 8.01 10.94 1.58
C PHE A 171 7.78 12.27 2.32
N GLU A 172 7.39 13.34 1.63
CA GLU A 172 6.87 14.55 2.27
C GLU A 172 5.50 14.30 2.92
N SER A 173 4.65 13.50 2.28
CA SER A 173 3.28 13.24 2.73
C SER A 173 3.17 12.08 3.73
N LEU A 174 4.02 11.06 3.60
CA LEU A 174 4.02 9.85 4.39
C LEU A 174 5.24 9.85 5.30
N ASP A 175 5.06 9.56 6.59
CA ASP A 175 6.19 9.25 7.44
C ASP A 175 6.84 7.94 6.96
N PHE A 176 7.94 8.06 6.22
CA PHE A 176 8.69 6.93 5.70
C PHE A 176 9.05 5.94 6.82
N THR A 177 9.28 6.42 8.04
CA THR A 177 9.68 5.58 9.17
C THR A 177 8.55 4.69 9.70
N SER A 178 7.28 4.99 9.36
CA SER A 178 6.13 4.17 9.71
C SER A 178 5.79 3.11 8.66
N LEU A 179 6.55 3.02 7.56
CA LEU A 179 6.31 2.01 6.52
C LEU A 179 6.52 0.60 7.08
N PRO A 180 5.58 -0.34 6.83
CA PRO A 180 5.83 -1.76 7.09
C PRO A 180 7.06 -2.23 6.31
N GLU A 181 7.89 -3.07 6.93
CA GLU A 181 9.13 -3.58 6.32
C GLU A 181 8.88 -4.21 4.93
N LYS A 182 7.76 -4.93 4.77
CA LYS A 182 7.39 -5.53 3.48
C LYS A 182 7.18 -4.49 2.37
N SER A 183 6.59 -3.34 2.70
CA SER A 183 6.38 -2.23 1.77
C SER A 183 7.70 -1.51 1.44
N LEU A 184 8.58 -1.36 2.44
CA LEU A 184 9.92 -0.84 2.21
C LEU A 184 10.72 -1.76 1.29
N VAL A 185 10.74 -3.06 1.58
CA VAL A 185 11.43 -4.08 0.77
C VAL A 185 10.87 -4.13 -0.65
N SER A 186 9.55 -4.02 -0.85
CA SER A 186 8.96 -4.00 -2.20
C SER A 186 9.38 -2.76 -2.98
N LEU A 187 9.45 -1.58 -2.33
CA LEU A 187 9.94 -0.35 -2.94
C LEU A 187 11.43 -0.44 -3.32
N LEU A 188 12.27 -0.95 -2.43
CA LEU A 188 13.71 -1.13 -2.66
C LEU A 188 14.03 -2.16 -3.76
N LYS A 189 13.10 -3.07 -4.09
CA LYS A 189 13.29 -3.99 -5.24
C LYS A 189 13.12 -3.32 -6.59
N ARG A 190 12.51 -2.13 -6.66
CA ARG A 190 12.14 -1.49 -7.93
C ARG A 190 13.31 -0.84 -8.65
N ASP A 191 13.54 -1.24 -9.90
CA ASP A 191 14.53 -0.60 -10.79
C ASP A 191 14.13 0.81 -11.25
N ASP A 192 12.84 1.12 -11.20
CA ASP A 192 12.28 2.38 -11.67
C ASP A 192 12.04 3.42 -10.56
N LEU A 193 12.53 3.16 -9.34
CA LEU A 193 12.51 4.12 -8.24
C LEU A 193 13.43 5.32 -8.58
N ARG A 194 12.83 6.50 -8.75
CA ARG A 194 13.51 7.74 -9.17
C ARG A 194 14.11 8.49 -7.97
N MET A 195 15.05 7.86 -7.30
CA MET A 195 15.78 8.44 -6.15
C MET A 195 17.26 8.10 -6.28
N LYS A 196 18.16 9.01 -5.88
CA LYS A 196 19.59 8.70 -5.88
C LYS A 196 19.86 7.61 -4.86
N GLU A 197 20.75 6.66 -5.18
CA GLU A 197 21.00 5.53 -4.28
C GLU A 197 21.52 5.99 -2.90
N ILE A 198 22.20 7.14 -2.83
CA ILE A 198 22.62 7.71 -1.56
C ILE A 198 21.44 8.17 -0.69
N GLU A 199 20.41 8.75 -1.29
CA GLU A 199 19.18 9.14 -0.60
C GLU A 199 18.42 7.88 -0.15
N VAL A 200 18.39 6.83 -0.98
CA VAL A 200 17.81 5.52 -0.60
C VAL A 200 18.50 4.96 0.64
N TRP A 201 19.84 4.96 0.66
CA TRP A 201 20.63 4.53 1.81
C TRP A 201 20.28 5.32 3.08
N GLU A 202 20.20 6.65 3.00
CA GLU A 202 19.86 7.52 4.13
C GLU A 202 18.45 7.25 4.66
N HIS A 203 17.48 7.04 3.78
CA HIS A 203 16.12 6.70 4.17
C HIS A 203 16.06 5.34 4.87
N VAL A 204 16.75 4.32 4.35
CA VAL A 204 16.80 2.99 4.96
C VAL A 204 17.45 3.04 6.34
N LEU A 205 18.54 3.80 6.51
CA LEU A 205 19.14 4.02 7.83
C LEU A 205 18.18 4.72 8.79
N LYS A 206 17.52 5.79 8.33
CA LYS A 206 16.53 6.52 9.14
C LYS A 206 15.38 5.63 9.57
N TRP A 207 14.88 4.77 8.69
CA TRP A 207 13.87 3.77 9.01
C TRP A 207 14.37 2.77 10.05
N GLY A 208 15.57 2.22 9.87
CA GLY A 208 16.17 1.29 10.84
C GLY A 208 16.35 1.90 12.24
N LEU A 209 16.80 3.15 12.32
CA LEU A 209 16.94 3.89 13.58
C LEU A 209 15.58 4.12 14.25
N ALA A 210 14.55 4.44 13.48
CA ALA A 210 13.20 4.61 14.01
C ALA A 210 12.61 3.30 14.56
N GLN A 211 12.96 2.14 13.97
CA GLN A 211 12.58 0.83 14.51
C GLN A 211 13.37 0.46 15.78
N ASN A 212 14.50 1.12 16.05
CA ASN A 212 15.39 0.85 17.18
C ASN A 212 15.70 2.12 17.98
N PRO A 213 14.72 2.69 18.73
CA PRO A 213 14.89 3.99 19.40
C PRO A 213 16.01 4.07 20.44
N THR A 214 16.53 2.92 20.90
CA THR A 214 17.65 2.84 21.85
C THR A 214 19.01 3.05 21.20
N VAL A 215 19.11 2.91 19.88
CA VAL A 215 20.35 3.07 19.12
C VAL A 215 20.57 4.55 18.82
N THR A 216 21.76 5.05 19.13
CA THR A 216 22.10 6.45 18.83
C THR A 216 22.23 6.69 17.32
N PRO A 217 22.07 7.92 16.82
CA PRO A 217 22.24 8.18 15.38
C PRO A 217 23.70 8.10 14.87
N ASP A 218 24.70 8.20 15.76
CA ASP A 218 26.12 8.26 15.37
C ASP A 218 26.80 6.87 15.44
N PRO A 219 27.10 6.23 14.29
CA PRO A 219 27.69 4.89 14.25
C PRO A 219 29.09 4.81 14.86
N VAL A 220 29.79 5.93 15.07
CA VAL A 220 31.10 5.94 15.75
C VAL A 220 30.96 5.52 17.21
N THR A 221 29.80 5.79 17.81
CA THR A 221 29.53 5.52 19.23
C THR A 221 28.87 4.16 19.47
N TRP A 222 28.52 3.42 18.41
CA TRP A 222 27.79 2.17 18.53
C TRP A 222 28.64 1.04 19.09
N THR A 223 28.04 0.35 20.06
CA THR A 223 28.48 -0.95 20.57
C THR A 223 28.21 -2.06 19.55
N ASP A 224 28.88 -3.21 19.73
CA ASP A 224 28.65 -4.36 18.83
C ASP A 224 27.20 -4.89 18.91
N ASP A 225 26.53 -4.75 20.05
CA ASP A 225 25.12 -5.13 20.23
C ASP A 225 24.17 -4.17 19.49
N GLU A 226 24.45 -2.88 19.47
CA GLU A 226 23.69 -1.89 18.68
C GLU A 226 23.84 -2.14 17.17
N PHE A 227 25.07 -2.45 16.71
CA PHE A 227 25.30 -2.87 15.33
C PHE A 227 24.50 -4.11 14.96
N LYS A 228 24.51 -5.13 15.82
CA LYS A 228 23.75 -6.37 15.60
C LYS A 228 22.24 -6.12 15.56
N THR A 229 21.74 -5.24 16.42
CA THR A 229 20.32 -4.84 16.46
C THR A 229 19.92 -4.20 15.13
N MET A 230 20.70 -3.24 14.65
CA MET A 230 20.47 -2.57 13.37
C MET A 230 20.63 -3.50 12.16
N GLU A 231 21.61 -4.41 12.19
CA GLU A 231 21.80 -5.43 11.15
C GLU A 231 20.56 -6.32 11.03
N ASN A 232 20.01 -6.78 12.16
CA ASN A 232 18.80 -7.60 12.17
C ASN A 232 17.58 -6.86 11.60
N SER A 233 17.38 -5.59 11.96
CA SER A 233 16.28 -4.79 11.44
C SER A 233 16.41 -4.49 9.94
N LEU A 234 17.64 -4.35 9.44
CA LEU A 234 17.88 -4.00 8.05
C LEU A 234 18.22 -5.22 7.16
N GLN A 235 18.15 -6.45 7.69
CA GLN A 235 18.63 -7.66 7.01
C GLN A 235 18.03 -7.88 5.63
N TYR A 236 16.76 -7.50 5.42
CA TYR A 236 16.07 -7.64 4.13
C TYR A 236 16.20 -6.40 3.24
N CYS A 237 16.61 -5.27 3.81
CA CYS A 237 16.81 -4.01 3.09
C CYS A 237 18.25 -3.85 2.58
N LEU A 238 19.26 -4.22 3.39
CA LEU A 238 20.69 -4.09 3.06
C LEU A 238 21.07 -4.76 1.72
N PRO A 239 20.62 -5.98 1.39
CA PRO A 239 20.94 -6.61 0.12
C PRO A 239 20.33 -5.92 -1.10
N LEU A 240 19.37 -5.01 -0.89
CA LEU A 240 18.68 -4.28 -1.95
C LEU A 240 19.32 -2.92 -2.24
N ILE A 241 20.27 -2.48 -1.41
CA ILE A 241 21.03 -1.25 -1.64
C ILE A 241 22.07 -1.48 -2.73
N ARG A 242 22.09 -0.59 -3.72
CA ARG A 242 22.95 -0.68 -4.91
C ARG A 242 24.27 0.03 -4.65
N PHE A 243 25.03 -0.44 -3.66
CA PHE A 243 26.23 0.25 -3.18
C PHE A 243 27.22 0.66 -4.29
N TYR A 244 27.40 -0.16 -5.33
CA TYR A 244 28.25 0.14 -6.49
C TYR A 244 27.77 1.33 -7.35
N SER A 245 26.54 1.82 -7.14
CA SER A 245 25.97 2.99 -7.80
C SER A 245 26.21 4.30 -7.03
N LEU A 246 26.88 4.24 -5.87
CA LEU A 246 27.24 5.41 -5.08
C LEU A 246 28.50 6.07 -5.64
N SER A 247 28.65 7.37 -5.40
CA SER A 247 29.94 8.05 -5.62
C SER A 247 30.97 7.59 -4.58
N SER A 248 32.26 7.66 -4.93
CA SER A 248 33.35 7.35 -3.98
C SER A 248 33.29 8.24 -2.72
N LYS A 249 32.90 9.50 -2.89
CA LYS A 249 32.68 10.46 -1.81
C LYS A 249 31.54 10.03 -0.87
N ASP A 250 30.41 9.61 -1.43
CA ASP A 250 29.27 9.15 -0.65
C ASP A 250 29.58 7.84 0.07
N PHE A 251 30.25 6.89 -0.58
CA PHE A 251 30.72 5.67 0.06
C PHE A 251 31.64 5.98 1.26
N LEU A 252 32.66 6.81 1.05
CA LEU A 252 33.64 7.15 2.08
C LEU A 252 33.01 7.90 3.26
N GLY A 253 32.10 8.84 2.99
CA GLY A 253 31.52 9.73 4.00
C GLY A 253 30.29 9.15 4.72
N LYS A 254 29.43 8.42 4.00
CA LYS A 254 28.08 8.05 4.49
C LYS A 254 27.88 6.55 4.65
N VAL A 255 28.61 5.70 3.94
CA VAL A 255 28.49 4.22 4.06
C VAL A 255 29.58 3.65 4.96
N ARG A 256 30.84 4.05 4.76
CA ARG A 256 32.00 3.56 5.53
C ARG A 256 31.84 3.64 7.06
N PRO A 257 31.23 4.69 7.66
CA PRO A 257 30.99 4.72 9.10
C PRO A 257 30.18 3.51 9.60
N TYR A 258 29.31 2.97 8.75
CA TYR A 258 28.43 1.83 9.04
C TYR A 258 28.99 0.49 8.53
N LYS A 259 30.29 0.39 8.24
CA LYS A 259 30.91 -0.82 7.64
C LYS A 259 30.59 -2.13 8.37
N LYS A 260 30.35 -2.09 9.70
CA LYS A 260 30.00 -3.27 10.50
C LYS A 260 28.61 -3.83 10.20
N LEU A 261 27.72 -3.05 9.57
CA LEU A 261 26.42 -3.54 9.06
C LEU A 261 26.57 -4.36 7.78
N LEU A 262 27.70 -4.25 7.09
CA LEU A 262 27.95 -4.95 5.85
C LEU A 262 28.68 -6.26 6.15
N LYS A 263 28.35 -7.30 5.39
CA LYS A 263 29.16 -8.53 5.39
C LYS A 263 30.58 -8.19 5.01
N HIS A 264 31.56 -8.74 5.73
CA HIS A 264 32.99 -8.48 5.53
C HIS A 264 33.41 -8.55 4.05
N GLN A 265 33.01 -9.62 3.35
CA GLN A 265 33.33 -9.80 1.93
C GLN A 265 32.78 -8.65 1.05
N LEU A 266 31.52 -8.24 1.27
CA LEU A 266 30.91 -7.15 0.52
C LEU A 266 31.65 -5.83 0.76
N TYR A 267 32.06 -5.55 1.99
CA TYR A 267 32.80 -4.33 2.30
C TYR A 267 34.18 -4.32 1.63
N GLU A 268 34.93 -5.42 1.66
CA GLU A 268 36.22 -5.52 0.99
C GLU A 268 36.08 -5.39 -0.54
N ASP A 269 35.05 -6.00 -1.13
CA ASP A 269 34.76 -5.87 -2.56
C ASP A 269 34.43 -4.41 -2.94
N LEU A 270 33.64 -3.71 -2.11
CA LEU A 270 33.32 -2.29 -2.31
C LEU A 270 34.55 -1.40 -2.14
N LEU A 271 35.37 -1.68 -1.13
CA LEU A 271 36.61 -0.94 -0.89
C LEU A 271 37.57 -1.10 -2.07
N GLY A 272 37.74 -2.32 -2.58
CA GLY A 272 38.49 -2.60 -3.81
C GLY A 272 37.92 -1.84 -5.00
N TYR A 273 36.60 -1.90 -5.21
CA TYR A 273 35.91 -1.20 -6.30
C TYR A 273 36.19 0.31 -6.34
N TYR A 274 36.18 0.96 -5.18
CA TYR A 274 36.41 2.41 -5.08
C TYR A 274 37.87 2.83 -5.05
N LEU A 275 38.81 1.92 -4.72
CA LEU A 275 40.24 2.21 -4.69
C LEU A 275 40.98 1.79 -5.98
N ASP A 276 40.50 0.74 -6.66
CA ASP A 276 41.11 0.18 -7.86
C ASP A 276 40.21 0.36 -9.09
N PHE A 277 40.72 1.08 -10.10
CA PHE A 277 39.97 1.40 -11.30
C PHE A 277 39.71 0.20 -12.22
N GLU A 278 40.57 -0.82 -12.17
CA GLU A 278 40.47 -2.03 -13.01
C GLU A 278 39.60 -3.11 -12.38
N SER A 279 39.24 -2.95 -11.10
CA SER A 279 38.39 -3.89 -10.40
C SER A 279 36.95 -3.87 -10.95
N GLU A 280 36.47 -5.04 -11.34
CA GLU A 280 35.09 -5.26 -11.74
C GLU A 280 34.22 -5.49 -10.50
N PRO A 281 32.96 -5.02 -10.50
CA PRO A 281 32.01 -5.36 -9.46
C PRO A 281 31.77 -6.87 -9.43
N SER A 282 31.51 -7.41 -8.24
CA SER A 282 31.24 -8.85 -8.08
C SER A 282 30.02 -9.28 -8.91
N ASN A 283 30.00 -10.55 -9.36
CA ASN A 283 28.99 -11.09 -10.28
C ASN A 283 27.51 -10.92 -9.86
N ASN A 284 27.22 -10.50 -8.62
CA ASN A 284 25.88 -10.31 -8.08
C ASN A 284 25.52 -8.84 -7.82
N PHE A 285 26.16 -7.87 -8.49
CA PHE A 285 25.86 -6.45 -8.26
C PHE A 285 24.50 -6.02 -8.82
N LEU A 286 23.81 -5.15 -8.08
CA LEU A 286 22.56 -4.52 -8.54
C LEU A 286 22.90 -3.28 -9.39
N PRO A 287 22.36 -3.15 -10.60
CA PRO A 287 22.64 -2.02 -11.49
C PRO A 287 21.95 -0.73 -11.00
N PRO A 288 22.41 0.49 -11.35
CA PRO A 288 21.81 1.75 -10.88
C PRO A 288 20.28 1.87 -11.10
N ARG A 289 19.57 2.54 -10.17
CA ARG A 289 18.13 2.88 -10.30
C ARG A 289 17.97 4.08 -11.22
N ASN A 290 17.88 3.83 -12.52
CA ASN A 290 17.81 4.92 -13.50
C ASN A 290 16.58 4.82 -14.41
N GLY A 291 15.48 4.24 -13.93
CA GLY A 291 14.30 4.02 -14.77
C GLY A 291 14.59 3.12 -15.96
N LYS A 292 13.58 2.87 -16.80
CA LYS A 292 13.80 2.20 -18.08
C LYS A 292 14.52 3.14 -19.04
N PHE A 293 15.70 2.73 -19.51
CA PHE A 293 16.23 3.22 -20.77
C PHE A 293 15.66 2.33 -21.89
N ASP A 294 14.91 2.91 -22.83
CA ASP A 294 14.46 2.21 -24.04
C ASP A 294 15.60 2.00 -25.06
N SER A 295 16.83 1.81 -24.58
CA SER A 295 17.99 1.56 -25.42
C SER A 295 18.24 0.06 -25.55
N LYS A 296 18.28 -0.42 -26.80
CA LYS A 296 18.71 -1.80 -27.12
C LYS A 296 20.24 -1.97 -27.07
N ILE A 297 20.99 -0.87 -26.95
CA ILE A 297 22.45 -0.83 -27.08
C ILE A 297 23.10 -0.48 -25.74
N VAL A 298 22.51 0.46 -25.00
CA VAL A 298 23.05 0.97 -23.73
C VAL A 298 22.23 0.34 -22.60
N ASN A 299 22.83 -0.60 -21.89
CA ASN A 299 22.26 -1.20 -20.68
C ASN A 299 22.87 -0.55 -19.43
N LEU A 300 22.31 -0.87 -18.26
CA LEU A 300 22.73 -0.27 -16.99
C LEU A 300 24.20 -0.57 -16.62
N ASN A 301 24.77 -1.69 -17.11
CA ASN A 301 26.18 -2.01 -16.90
C ASN A 301 27.07 -1.01 -17.64
N ILE A 302 26.74 -0.72 -18.89
CA ILE A 302 27.44 0.30 -19.71
C ILE A 302 27.32 1.68 -19.06
N ILE A 303 26.14 2.03 -18.53
CA ILE A 303 25.94 3.32 -17.85
C ILE A 303 26.80 3.43 -16.59
N SER A 304 26.89 2.38 -15.77
CA SER A 304 27.75 2.39 -14.58
C SER A 304 29.22 2.62 -14.94
N LEU A 305 29.66 2.02 -16.05
CA LEU A 305 31.04 2.11 -16.53
C LEU A 305 31.36 3.52 -17.07
N VAL A 306 30.42 4.11 -17.81
CA VAL A 306 30.52 5.49 -18.31
C VAL A 306 30.44 6.50 -17.17
N SER A 307 29.59 6.30 -16.16
CA SER A 307 29.51 7.17 -14.97
C SER A 307 30.84 7.20 -14.23
N LYS A 308 31.49 6.03 -14.05
CA LYS A 308 32.83 5.93 -13.45
C LYS A 308 33.88 6.77 -14.20
N TRP A 309 33.76 6.88 -15.53
CA TRP A 309 34.66 7.71 -16.33
C TRP A 309 34.36 9.20 -16.21
N ILE A 310 33.09 9.60 -16.13
CA ILE A 310 32.66 11.00 -16.02
C ILE A 310 33.06 11.59 -14.66
N ASP A 311 32.78 10.90 -13.55
CA ASP A 311 33.07 11.38 -12.19
C ASP A 311 34.57 11.65 -11.96
N LYS A 312 35.43 11.03 -12.77
CA LYS A 312 36.89 11.24 -12.74
C LYS A 312 37.32 12.51 -13.48
N ILE A 313 36.61 12.92 -14.53
CA ILE A 313 36.91 14.16 -15.29
C ILE A 313 36.67 15.38 -14.40
N ASP A 314 35.64 15.35 -13.55
CA ASP A 314 35.31 16.45 -12.63
C ASP A 314 36.23 16.50 -11.38
N ALA A 315 37.04 15.47 -11.16
CA ALA A 315 37.99 15.38 -10.03
C ALA A 315 39.45 15.72 -10.39
N SER A 316 39.73 16.02 -11.68
CA SER A 316 41.04 16.43 -12.21
C SER A 316 41.13 17.93 -12.47
#